data_AF-A0A2K2AEU2-F1
#
_entry.id   AF-A0A2K2AEU2-F1
#
_cell.length_a   1.000
_cell.length_b   1.000
_cell.length_c   1.000
_cell.angle_alpha   90.00
_cell.angle_beta   90.00
_cell.angle_gamma   90.00
#
_symmetry.space_group_name_H-M   'P 1'
#
loop_
_entity.id
_entity.type
_entity.pdbx_description
1 polymer ?
#
loop_
_entity_poly.entity_id
_entity_poly.type
_entity_poly.pdbx_seq_one_letter_code
_entity_poly.pdbx_strand_id
1 'polypeptide(L)'
;SPRVPLKLPKPIRAHAYLSQVTICRVELVDDSEDSSSSSSMAWLTKVEESTYGDIQLLVPVSNRQLRTDSPGMMPKMLNLLRFRLVEITKACSLKLASGSPHGINKVVLLPSSTNRNTNEKIGFWRFDEKEWKFIDETSFNYDDIIVYRGQAYVVDRLGTIYWINSSLNLIQYSPPLYGYGSQKTLVESDGDFYVVDRFFHGERRTWNDELHTKTVSIKVYKLDEEWGTWVNISSLGDKVFVLGNECSFSVSAKDFSGRKGNCIYFIDPLDAKKKKEVEKDLTSLSFSASTATNRDIFM
;
A
#
# COMPACT_ATOMS: atom_id res chain seq x y z
N SER A 1 -5.88 15.23 -9.54
CA SER A 1 -7.30 14.91 -9.80
C SER A 1 -8.11 15.40 -8.62
N PRO A 2 -9.18 16.18 -8.87
CA PRO A 2 -9.95 16.82 -7.81
C PRO A 2 -10.55 15.79 -6.86
N ARG A 3 -10.64 16.17 -5.57
CA ARG A 3 -11.24 15.32 -4.53
C ARG A 3 -12.72 15.14 -4.82
N VAL A 4 -13.18 13.88 -4.87
CA VAL A 4 -14.60 13.57 -5.10
C VAL A 4 -15.30 13.53 -3.74
N PRO A 5 -16.25 14.44 -3.45
CA PRO A 5 -17.02 14.40 -2.22
C PRO A 5 -17.99 13.22 -2.26
N LEU A 6 -17.93 12.36 -1.24
CA LEU A 6 -18.77 11.18 -1.08
C LEU A 6 -19.68 11.34 0.14
N LYS A 7 -20.92 10.90 0.03
CA LYS A 7 -21.84 10.77 1.16
C LYS A 7 -22.12 9.29 1.40
N LEU A 8 -21.27 8.67 2.21
CA LEU A 8 -21.30 7.21 2.42
C LEU A 8 -22.61 6.81 3.12
N PRO A 9 -23.38 5.86 2.58
CA PRO A 9 -24.60 5.39 3.23
C PRO A 9 -24.32 4.53 4.47
N LYS A 10 -25.38 4.08 5.16
CA LYS A 10 -25.27 3.09 6.25
C LYS A 10 -24.54 1.83 5.74
N PRO A 11 -23.61 1.22 6.49
CA PRO A 11 -23.41 1.40 7.92
C PRO A 11 -22.55 2.60 8.34
N ILE A 12 -21.63 3.07 7.48
CA ILE A 12 -20.62 4.09 7.83
C ILE A 12 -21.22 5.48 8.04
N ARG A 13 -22.23 5.85 7.25
CA ARG A 13 -23.08 7.05 7.42
C ARG A 13 -22.30 8.36 7.67
N ALA A 14 -21.34 8.68 6.81
CA ALA A 14 -20.44 9.82 6.99
C ALA A 14 -20.19 10.58 5.68
N HIS A 15 -19.86 11.87 5.82
CA HIS A 15 -19.26 12.65 4.75
C HIS A 15 -17.79 12.25 4.61
N ALA A 16 -17.38 11.92 3.39
CA ALA A 16 -16.02 11.53 3.05
C ALA A 16 -15.56 12.24 1.78
N TYR A 17 -14.27 12.18 1.52
CA TYR A 17 -13.64 12.63 0.28
C TYR A 17 -12.79 11.49 -0.23
N LEU A 18 -12.98 11.11 -1.49
CA LEU A 18 -12.04 10.25 -2.18
C LEU A 18 -10.99 11.13 -2.84
N SER A 19 -9.72 10.94 -2.48
CA SER A 19 -8.60 11.57 -3.17
C SER A 19 -7.78 10.52 -3.92
N GLN A 20 -7.47 10.83 -5.18
CA GLN A 20 -6.51 10.06 -5.94
C GLN A 20 -5.11 10.44 -5.49
N VAL A 21 -4.30 9.42 -5.23
CA VAL A 21 -2.93 9.53 -4.75
C VAL A 21 -2.03 8.89 -5.80
N THR A 22 -0.96 9.56 -6.21
CA THR A 22 0.02 9.01 -7.15
C THR A 22 1.34 8.83 -6.43
N ILE A 23 1.94 7.64 -6.52
CA ILE A 23 3.30 7.41 -6.02
C ILE A 23 4.25 7.54 -7.19
N CYS A 24 5.25 8.41 -7.03
CA CYS A 24 6.20 8.77 -8.06
C CYS A 24 7.64 8.52 -7.60
N ARG A 25 8.49 8.11 -8.55
CA ARG A 25 9.93 8.36 -8.47
C ARG A 25 10.17 9.80 -8.90
N VAL A 26 10.87 10.57 -8.09
CA VAL A 26 11.44 11.85 -8.50
C VAL A 26 12.87 11.61 -8.93
N GLU A 27 13.27 12.19 -10.05
CA GLU A 27 14.61 12.10 -10.62
C GLU A 27 15.14 13.51 -10.88
N LEU A 28 16.40 13.78 -10.52
CA LEU A 28 17.09 14.97 -10.99
C LEU A 28 17.36 14.86 -12.51
N VAL A 29 17.04 15.90 -13.25
CA VAL A 29 17.43 16.08 -14.65
C VAL A 29 18.77 16.82 -14.64
N ASP A 30 19.85 16.13 -14.98
CA ASP A 30 21.17 16.72 -15.20
C ASP A 30 21.26 17.25 -16.64
N ASP A 31 21.51 18.55 -16.80
CA ASP A 31 21.68 19.21 -18.11
C ASP A 31 23.13 19.09 -18.66
N SER A 32 23.99 18.28 -18.04
CA SER A 32 25.41 18.17 -18.38
C SER A 32 25.79 16.81 -18.97
N GLU A 33 26.19 16.79 -20.25
CA GLU A 33 26.71 15.58 -20.92
C GLU A 33 28.06 15.10 -20.35
N ASP A 34 28.76 15.95 -19.58
CA ASP A 34 30.10 15.70 -19.03
C ASP A 34 30.10 15.33 -17.53
N SER A 35 29.64 14.13 -17.17
CA SER A 35 30.13 13.45 -15.94
C SER A 35 29.87 11.94 -15.93
N SER A 36 30.91 11.15 -16.17
CA SER A 36 30.89 9.67 -16.18
C SER A 36 30.70 9.01 -14.79
N SER A 37 30.12 9.73 -13.82
CA SER A 37 29.84 9.25 -12.47
C SER A 37 28.70 9.98 -11.75
N SER A 38 27.79 10.68 -12.45
CA SER A 38 26.59 11.23 -11.78
C SER A 38 25.66 10.10 -11.34
N SER A 39 25.62 9.83 -10.03
CA SER A 39 24.62 8.94 -9.45
C SER A 39 23.29 9.70 -9.38
N SER A 40 22.47 9.56 -10.43
CA SER A 40 21.19 10.26 -10.55
C SER A 40 20.37 10.11 -9.27
N MET A 41 20.26 11.19 -8.49
CA MET A 41 19.57 11.18 -7.21
C MET A 41 18.09 10.98 -7.46
N ALA A 42 17.61 9.80 -7.07
CA ALA A 42 16.21 9.42 -7.20
C ALA A 42 15.62 9.04 -5.84
N TRP A 43 14.37 9.43 -5.61
CA TRP A 43 13.64 9.09 -4.39
C TRP A 43 12.16 8.86 -4.65
N LEU A 44 11.50 8.21 -3.69
CA LEU A 44 10.06 7.97 -3.72
C LEU A 44 9.33 9.11 -3.03
N THR A 45 8.30 9.64 -3.66
CA THR A 45 7.36 10.57 -3.03
C THR A 45 5.92 10.19 -3.36
N LYS A 46 5.00 10.56 -2.48
CA LYS A 46 3.55 10.44 -2.72
C LYS A 46 3.00 11.83 -3.03
N VAL A 47 2.31 11.95 -4.16
CA VAL A 47 1.75 13.18 -4.68
C VAL A 47 0.23 13.15 -4.51
N GLU A 48 -0.33 14.18 -3.88
CA GLU A 48 -1.77 14.32 -3.66
C GLU A 48 -2.23 15.77 -3.85
N GLU A 49 -3.44 15.98 -4.39
CA GLU A 49 -4.06 17.30 -4.48
C GLU A 49 -4.70 17.71 -3.13
N SER A 50 -4.39 18.91 -2.66
CA SER A 50 -4.89 19.47 -1.39
C SER A 50 -6.39 19.86 -1.47
N THR A 51 -6.96 20.33 -0.36
CA THR A 51 -8.30 20.98 -0.38
C THR A 51 -8.33 22.30 -1.14
N TYR A 52 -7.18 22.93 -1.34
CA TYR A 52 -7.04 24.27 -1.93
C TYR A 52 -6.56 24.26 -3.38
N GLY A 53 -6.42 23.06 -3.98
CA GLY A 53 -5.89 22.85 -5.34
C GLY A 53 -4.36 22.67 -5.39
N ASP A 54 -3.63 23.08 -4.36
CA ASP A 54 -2.16 22.90 -4.30
C ASP A 54 -1.76 21.42 -4.28
N ILE A 55 -0.65 21.08 -4.95
CA ILE A 55 -0.07 19.74 -4.93
C ILE A 55 0.79 19.58 -3.67
N GLN A 56 0.58 18.50 -2.92
CA GLN A 56 1.31 18.16 -1.70
C GLN A 56 2.19 16.93 -1.92
N LEU A 57 3.41 16.99 -1.36
CA LEU A 57 4.34 15.86 -1.28
C LEU A 57 4.27 15.22 0.11
N LEU A 58 4.03 13.91 0.13
CA LEU A 58 3.81 13.08 1.30
C LEU A 58 4.83 11.92 1.33
N VAL A 59 5.04 11.32 2.49
CA VAL A 59 5.86 10.11 2.62
C VAL A 59 5.15 8.92 1.93
N PRO A 60 5.79 8.14 1.04
CA PRO A 60 5.14 7.05 0.29
C PRO A 60 4.32 6.06 1.12
N VAL A 61 4.84 5.65 2.28
CA VAL A 61 4.18 4.69 3.17
C VAL A 61 3.04 5.28 4.02
N SER A 62 2.93 6.62 4.17
CA SER A 62 1.98 7.26 5.09
C SER A 62 1.18 8.39 4.42
N ASN A 63 0.28 9.04 5.17
CA ASN A 63 -0.35 10.31 4.76
C ASN A 63 0.20 11.51 5.54
N ARG A 64 1.41 11.39 6.12
CA ARG A 64 2.10 12.52 6.76
C ARG A 64 2.75 13.38 5.68
N GLN A 65 2.52 14.69 5.78
CA GLN A 65 3.19 15.68 4.93
C GLN A 65 4.68 15.72 5.26
N LEU A 66 5.52 15.78 4.23
CA LEU A 66 6.96 15.95 4.40
C LEU A 66 7.23 17.31 5.03
N ARG A 67 7.83 17.34 6.23
CA ARG A 67 8.30 18.59 6.85
C ARG A 67 9.68 18.93 6.32
N THR A 68 9.84 20.15 5.84
CA THR A 68 11.04 20.65 5.17
C THR A 68 12.05 21.27 6.13
N ASP A 69 11.96 20.92 7.41
CA ASP A 69 12.70 21.54 8.50
C ASP A 69 14.07 20.86 8.76
N SER A 70 14.28 19.65 8.22
CA SER A 70 15.55 18.93 8.25
C SER A 70 16.48 19.42 7.13
N PRO A 71 17.65 20.04 7.42
CA PRO A 71 18.52 20.60 6.40
C PRO A 71 19.19 19.51 5.56
N GLY A 72 18.95 19.51 4.24
CA GLY A 72 19.82 18.84 3.27
C GLY A 72 19.18 17.82 2.32
N MET A 73 17.97 17.30 2.59
CA MET A 73 17.45 16.15 1.82
C MET A 73 16.27 16.44 0.88
N MET A 74 15.50 17.52 1.09
CA MET A 74 14.34 17.85 0.24
C MET A 74 14.23 19.36 -0.07
N PRO A 75 14.03 19.79 -1.33
CA PRO A 75 13.77 21.19 -1.64
C PRO A 75 12.35 21.59 -1.20
N LYS A 76 12.20 22.80 -0.65
CA LYS A 76 10.90 23.36 -0.20
C LYS A 76 9.86 23.51 -1.31
N MET A 77 10.30 23.50 -2.57
CA MET A 77 9.46 23.57 -3.76
C MET A 77 10.15 22.77 -4.87
N LEU A 78 9.42 21.86 -5.52
CA LEU A 78 9.95 21.02 -6.59
C LEU A 78 9.87 21.75 -7.93
N ASN A 79 11.02 22.13 -8.50
CA ASN A 79 11.05 22.71 -9.85
C ASN A 79 10.99 21.60 -10.90
N LEU A 80 9.86 21.48 -11.61
CA LEU A 80 9.63 20.45 -12.62
C LEU A 80 10.52 20.56 -13.88
N LEU A 81 11.22 21.70 -14.07
CA LEU A 81 12.27 21.81 -15.10
C LEU A 81 13.56 21.07 -14.70
N ARG A 82 13.82 20.94 -13.39
CA ARG A 82 14.99 20.25 -12.83
C ARG A 82 14.68 18.85 -12.33
N PHE A 83 13.41 18.54 -12.10
CA PHE A 83 13.00 17.27 -11.49
C PHE A 83 11.88 16.62 -12.28
N ARG A 84 12.16 15.43 -12.82
CA ARG A 84 11.17 14.61 -13.51
C ARG A 84 10.40 13.77 -12.50
N LEU A 85 9.07 13.78 -12.61
CA LEU A 85 8.18 12.87 -11.89
C LEU A 85 7.84 11.69 -12.79
N VAL A 86 8.30 10.50 -12.42
CA VAL A 86 7.94 9.24 -13.07
C VAL A 86 6.90 8.53 -12.21
N GLU A 87 5.70 8.32 -12.75
CA GLU A 87 4.62 7.60 -12.07
C GLU A 87 5.00 6.12 -11.90
N ILE A 88 4.83 5.60 -10.68
CA ILE A 88 5.00 4.17 -10.36
C ILE A 88 3.64 3.51 -10.22
N THR A 89 2.74 4.11 -9.44
CA THR A 89 1.39 3.55 -9.20
C THR A 89 0.41 4.62 -8.74
N LYS A 90 -0.88 4.32 -8.91
CA LYS A 90 -2.02 5.14 -8.47
C LYS A 90 -2.81 4.39 -7.42
N ALA A 91 -3.19 5.09 -6.37
CA ALA A 91 -3.97 4.60 -5.26
C ALA A 91 -5.10 5.56 -4.91
N CYS A 92 -5.99 5.14 -4.01
CA CYS A 92 -7.10 5.95 -3.54
C CYS A 92 -7.06 6.05 -2.02
N SER A 93 -7.12 7.28 -1.50
CA SER A 93 -7.26 7.55 -0.07
C SER A 93 -8.69 7.97 0.22
N LEU A 94 -9.33 7.31 1.19
CA LEU A 94 -10.65 7.69 1.69
C LEU A 94 -10.51 8.51 2.97
N LYS A 95 -10.85 9.80 2.89
CA LYS A 95 -10.69 10.75 4.00
C LYS A 95 -12.06 11.12 4.56
N LEU A 96 -12.33 10.74 5.81
CA LEU A 96 -13.57 11.09 6.50
C LEU A 96 -13.56 12.56 6.93
N ALA A 97 -14.69 13.27 6.80
CA ALA A 97 -14.82 14.66 7.23
C ALA A 97 -14.77 14.82 8.77
N SER A 98 -15.13 13.77 9.51
CA SER A 98 -15.09 13.72 10.97
C SER A 98 -14.88 12.29 11.45
N GLY A 99 -13.89 12.07 12.33
CA GLY A 99 -13.55 10.74 12.87
C GLY A 99 -12.59 9.94 12.00
N SER A 100 -12.30 8.70 12.42
CA SER A 100 -11.56 7.71 11.62
C SER A 100 -12.56 6.81 10.88
N PRO A 101 -12.27 6.31 9.67
CA PRO A 101 -13.12 5.33 8.99
C PRO A 101 -13.01 3.94 9.65
N HIS A 102 -13.57 3.81 10.86
CA HIS A 102 -13.70 2.53 11.54
C HIS A 102 -14.52 1.57 10.66
N GLY A 103 -13.90 0.50 10.19
CA GLY A 103 -14.49 -0.51 9.30
C GLY A 103 -13.82 -0.63 7.92
N ILE A 104 -13.09 0.40 7.46
CA ILE A 104 -12.45 0.40 6.13
C ILE A 104 -10.93 0.37 6.29
N ASN A 105 -10.29 -0.69 5.80
CA ASN A 105 -8.83 -0.83 5.81
C ASN A 105 -8.18 -0.21 4.57
N LYS A 106 -8.76 -0.41 3.38
CA LYS A 106 -8.23 0.00 2.08
C LYS A 106 -9.38 0.18 1.08
N VAL A 107 -9.18 1.01 0.05
CA VAL A 107 -10.17 1.28 -1.02
C VAL A 107 -9.47 1.24 -2.37
N VAL A 108 -10.09 0.57 -3.34
CA VAL A 108 -9.66 0.58 -4.74
C VAL A 108 -10.79 1.09 -5.63
N LEU A 109 -10.43 1.73 -6.75
CA LEU A 109 -11.38 2.06 -7.81
C LEU A 109 -11.30 1.01 -8.92
N LEU A 110 -12.47 0.57 -9.38
CA LEU A 110 -12.61 -0.30 -10.54
C LEU A 110 -13.29 0.48 -11.68
N PRO A 111 -12.87 0.29 -12.95
CA PRO A 111 -13.63 0.77 -14.10
C PRO A 111 -15.04 0.20 -14.08
N SER A 112 -16.05 1.03 -14.33
CA SER A 112 -17.45 0.62 -14.18
C SER A 112 -17.90 -0.32 -15.30
N SER A 113 -17.96 -1.62 -15.00
CA SER A 113 -18.73 -2.59 -15.78
C SER A 113 -19.54 -3.53 -14.88
N THR A 114 -20.85 -3.28 -14.83
CA THR A 114 -21.91 -4.16 -14.31
C THR A 114 -22.15 -4.18 -12.78
N ASN A 115 -23.16 -4.95 -12.36
CA ASN A 115 -24.14 -4.54 -11.34
C ASN A 115 -25.00 -5.72 -10.82
N ARG A 116 -24.97 -6.04 -9.51
CA ARG A 116 -26.09 -6.53 -8.64
C ARG A 116 -25.60 -6.95 -7.23
N ASN A 117 -26.50 -7.46 -6.38
CA ASN A 117 -26.40 -7.63 -4.90
C ASN A 117 -25.59 -8.89 -4.47
N THR A 118 -25.21 -9.24 -3.22
CA THR A 118 -25.64 -8.97 -1.81
C THR A 118 -24.47 -9.19 -0.80
N ASN A 119 -24.54 -8.64 0.43
CA ASN A 119 -23.77 -8.92 1.70
C ASN A 119 -22.75 -10.09 1.74
N GLU A 120 -21.62 -10.10 2.48
CA GLU A 120 -20.89 -9.16 3.37
C GLU A 120 -19.38 -9.03 2.95
N LYS A 121 -18.51 -8.58 3.87
CA LYS A 121 -17.02 -8.55 3.91
C LYS A 121 -16.09 -8.08 2.78
N ILE A 122 -16.54 -7.75 1.57
CA ILE A 122 -15.90 -6.68 0.77
C ILE A 122 -16.99 -5.70 0.36
N GLY A 123 -16.94 -4.49 0.92
CA GLY A 123 -17.93 -3.45 0.63
C GLY A 123 -17.68 -2.80 -0.73
N PHE A 124 -18.59 -3.01 -1.67
CA PHE A 124 -18.65 -2.29 -2.95
C PHE A 124 -19.78 -1.26 -2.91
N TRP A 125 -19.46 -0.03 -3.29
CA TRP A 125 -20.43 1.05 -3.38
C TRP A 125 -20.22 1.84 -4.66
N ARG A 126 -21.31 2.09 -5.39
CA ARG A 126 -21.33 2.92 -6.60
C ARG A 126 -21.93 4.27 -6.27
N PHE A 127 -21.43 5.30 -6.96
CA PHE A 127 -21.73 6.70 -6.67
C PHE A 127 -23.23 7.06 -6.75
N ASP A 128 -24.00 6.28 -7.52
CA ASP A 128 -25.44 6.40 -7.72
C ASP A 128 -26.31 5.60 -6.73
N GLU A 129 -25.71 4.75 -5.87
CA GLU A 129 -26.45 3.81 -5.02
C GLU A 129 -26.62 4.29 -3.57
N LYS A 130 -27.81 4.02 -3.01
CA LYS A 130 -28.20 4.46 -1.65
C LYS A 130 -27.75 3.51 -0.54
N GLU A 131 -27.26 2.32 -0.88
CA GLU A 131 -26.91 1.25 0.05
C GLU A 131 -25.59 0.61 -0.37
N TRP A 132 -24.86 0.04 0.59
CA TRP A 132 -23.68 -0.76 0.29
C TRP A 132 -24.10 -2.13 -0.21
N LYS A 133 -23.45 -2.58 -1.28
CA LYS A 133 -23.41 -4.00 -1.60
C LYS A 133 -22.15 -4.55 -0.96
N PHE A 134 -22.22 -5.80 -0.56
CA PHE A 134 -21.00 -6.53 -0.29
C PHE A 134 -21.01 -7.80 -1.14
N ILE A 135 -20.07 -8.73 -0.89
CA ILE A 135 -19.59 -9.66 -1.91
C ILE A 135 -19.49 -11.12 -1.41
N ASP A 136 -19.49 -11.37 -0.10
CA ASP A 136 -19.39 -12.74 0.44
C ASP A 136 -20.10 -12.92 1.80
N GLU A 137 -20.99 -13.90 1.91
CA GLU A 137 -21.61 -14.32 3.19
C GLU A 137 -20.74 -15.32 3.97
N THR A 138 -19.73 -15.92 3.33
CA THR A 138 -18.82 -16.86 3.99
C THR A 138 -17.84 -16.13 4.91
N SER A 139 -17.45 -16.79 6.00
CA SER A 139 -16.93 -16.15 7.21
C SER A 139 -15.47 -15.65 7.13
N PHE A 140 -14.89 -15.59 5.93
CA PHE A 140 -13.51 -15.18 5.72
C PHE A 140 -13.32 -13.68 5.96
N ASN A 141 -12.21 -13.34 6.61
CA ASN A 141 -11.78 -11.95 6.75
C ASN A 141 -10.67 -11.71 5.72
N TYR A 142 -10.84 -10.69 4.88
CA TYR A 142 -9.78 -10.24 3.96
C TYR A 142 -8.84 -9.27 4.67
N ASP A 143 -7.54 -9.42 4.42
CA ASP A 143 -6.52 -8.52 4.98
C ASP A 143 -6.14 -7.41 3.99
N ASP A 144 -6.15 -7.69 2.68
CA ASP A 144 -5.72 -6.74 1.65
C ASP A 144 -6.44 -6.92 0.29
N ILE A 145 -6.41 -5.86 -0.53
CA ILE A 145 -6.99 -5.77 -1.88
C ILE A 145 -6.07 -4.95 -2.80
N ILE A 146 -5.86 -5.40 -4.04
CA ILE A 146 -5.17 -4.64 -5.09
C ILE A 146 -5.95 -4.67 -6.41
N VAL A 147 -5.57 -3.80 -7.35
CA VAL A 147 -6.02 -3.87 -8.75
C VAL A 147 -4.81 -4.15 -9.62
N TYR A 148 -4.87 -5.24 -10.39
CA TYR A 148 -3.82 -5.67 -11.31
C TYR A 148 -4.45 -5.91 -12.69
N ARG A 149 -3.83 -5.35 -13.75
CA ARG A 149 -4.34 -5.40 -15.13
C ARG A 149 -5.84 -5.02 -15.28
N GLY A 150 -6.32 -4.10 -14.45
CA GLY A 150 -7.72 -3.64 -14.44
C GLY A 150 -8.70 -4.50 -13.63
N GLN A 151 -8.22 -5.60 -13.05
CA GLN A 151 -9.00 -6.57 -12.29
C GLN A 151 -8.69 -6.46 -10.78
N ALA A 152 -9.71 -6.48 -9.93
CA ALA A 152 -9.51 -6.54 -8.47
C ALA A 152 -9.15 -7.95 -8.00
N TYR A 153 -8.16 -8.02 -7.11
CA TYR A 153 -7.70 -9.21 -6.40
C TYR A 153 -7.68 -8.94 -4.90
N VAL A 154 -8.14 -9.89 -4.10
CA VAL A 154 -8.20 -9.81 -2.63
C VAL A 154 -7.48 -11.00 -2.03
N VAL A 155 -6.91 -10.83 -0.83
CA VAL A 155 -6.27 -11.91 -0.08
C VAL A 155 -6.95 -12.10 1.28
N ASP A 156 -7.32 -13.34 1.58
CA ASP A 156 -7.88 -13.72 2.88
C ASP A 156 -6.79 -13.88 3.97
N ARG A 157 -7.20 -14.14 5.22
CA ARG A 157 -6.24 -14.43 6.31
C ARG A 157 -5.42 -15.70 6.12
N LEU A 158 -5.92 -16.70 5.39
CA LEU A 158 -5.18 -17.93 5.06
C LEU A 158 -4.11 -17.67 3.99
N GLY A 159 -4.16 -16.54 3.30
CA GLY A 159 -3.32 -16.16 2.16
C GLY A 159 -3.84 -16.68 0.82
N THR A 160 -5.11 -17.08 0.74
CA THR A 160 -5.79 -17.42 -0.51
C THR A 160 -6.12 -16.13 -1.28
N ILE A 161 -5.74 -16.07 -2.56
CA ILE A 161 -6.11 -14.98 -3.46
C ILE A 161 -7.44 -15.32 -4.15
N TYR A 162 -8.34 -14.34 -4.23
CA TYR A 162 -9.55 -14.37 -5.04
C TYR A 162 -9.57 -13.16 -5.98
N TRP A 163 -10.21 -13.28 -7.13
CA TRP A 163 -10.51 -12.15 -8.02
C TRP A 163 -12.02 -11.86 -8.06
N ILE A 164 -12.39 -10.58 -8.17
CA ILE A 164 -13.79 -10.13 -8.15
C ILE A 164 -14.31 -10.02 -9.59
N ASN A 165 -15.14 -10.96 -10.04
CA ASN A 165 -15.64 -10.92 -11.41
C ASN A 165 -16.64 -9.75 -11.65
N SER A 166 -17.08 -9.55 -12.90
CA SER A 166 -18.03 -8.48 -13.29
C SER A 166 -19.42 -8.61 -12.66
N SER A 167 -19.76 -9.77 -12.10
CA SER A 167 -20.98 -10.02 -11.33
C SER A 167 -20.81 -9.75 -9.82
N LEU A 168 -19.63 -9.26 -9.41
CA LEU A 168 -19.22 -9.07 -8.01
C LEU A 168 -19.10 -10.37 -7.19
N ASN A 169 -18.84 -11.50 -7.83
CA ASN A 169 -18.53 -12.75 -7.14
C ASN A 169 -17.03 -12.92 -6.97
N LEU A 170 -16.60 -13.47 -5.83
CA LEU A 170 -15.23 -13.93 -5.61
C LEU A 170 -15.00 -15.27 -6.30
N ILE A 171 -14.01 -15.32 -7.18
CA ILE A 171 -13.52 -16.55 -7.80
C ILE A 171 -12.12 -16.81 -7.23
N GLN A 172 -11.91 -18.00 -6.66
CA GLN A 172 -10.61 -18.38 -6.13
C GLN A 172 -9.57 -18.40 -7.25
N TYR A 173 -8.45 -17.71 -7.03
CA TYR A 173 -7.35 -17.57 -7.98
C TYR A 173 -6.15 -18.46 -7.62
N SER A 174 -5.82 -18.53 -6.32
CA SER A 174 -4.69 -19.32 -5.83
C SER A 174 -5.15 -20.46 -4.92
N PRO A 175 -4.32 -21.49 -4.66
CA PRO A 175 -4.48 -22.32 -3.47
C PRO A 175 -4.42 -21.47 -2.18
N PRO A 176 -4.96 -21.96 -1.05
CA PRO A 176 -4.67 -21.39 0.26
C PRO A 176 -3.18 -21.54 0.61
N LEU A 177 -2.57 -20.47 1.12
CA LEU A 177 -1.18 -20.45 1.56
C LEU A 177 -0.99 -21.14 2.93
N TYR A 178 -2.02 -21.12 3.79
CA TYR A 178 -1.95 -21.49 5.20
C TYR A 178 -0.85 -20.75 5.98
N GLY A 179 -0.60 -19.48 5.61
CA GLY A 179 0.39 -18.63 6.28
C GLY A 179 -0.08 -18.29 7.69
N TYR A 180 0.70 -18.66 8.71
CA TYR A 180 0.35 -18.47 10.13
C TYR A 180 0.54 -17.03 10.65
N GLY A 181 1.00 -16.08 9.83
CA GLY A 181 1.14 -14.70 10.25
C GLY A 181 -0.19 -13.97 10.39
N SER A 182 -0.15 -12.91 11.19
CA SER A 182 -1.31 -12.17 11.73
C SER A 182 -1.97 -11.22 10.72
N GLN A 183 -1.27 -10.88 9.64
CA GLN A 183 -1.78 -10.06 8.54
C GLN A 183 -1.08 -10.39 7.22
N LYS A 184 -1.86 -10.65 6.17
CA LYS A 184 -1.38 -10.75 4.79
C LYS A 184 -1.36 -9.39 4.09
N THR A 185 -0.45 -9.19 3.15
CA THR A 185 -0.42 -8.02 2.26
C THR A 185 -0.04 -8.51 0.87
N LEU A 186 -0.85 -8.13 -0.13
CA LEU A 186 -0.69 -8.59 -1.50
C LEU A 186 0.14 -7.57 -2.28
N VAL A 187 1.20 -8.05 -2.94
CA VAL A 187 2.13 -7.24 -3.74
C VAL A 187 2.27 -7.88 -5.11
N GLU A 188 2.17 -7.07 -6.15
CA GLU A 188 2.57 -7.48 -7.50
C GLU A 188 4.00 -7.00 -7.79
N SER A 189 4.78 -7.83 -8.48
CA SER A 189 6.11 -7.48 -8.95
C SER A 189 6.44 -8.25 -10.22
N ASP A 190 6.84 -7.55 -11.28
CA ASP A 190 7.18 -8.10 -12.60
C ASP A 190 6.08 -9.00 -13.21
N GLY A 191 4.84 -8.78 -12.80
CA GLY A 191 3.66 -9.52 -13.23
C GLY A 191 3.30 -10.74 -12.36
N ASP A 192 4.14 -11.09 -11.38
CA ASP A 192 3.92 -12.18 -10.43
C ASP A 192 3.24 -11.68 -9.13
N PHE A 193 2.43 -12.55 -8.50
CA PHE A 193 1.84 -12.27 -7.18
C PHE A 193 2.72 -12.73 -6.02
N TYR A 194 2.83 -11.87 -5.01
CA TYR A 194 3.53 -12.13 -3.75
C TYR A 194 2.63 -11.82 -2.56
N VAL A 195 2.60 -12.73 -1.59
CA VAL A 195 1.99 -12.51 -0.28
C VAL A 195 3.08 -12.28 0.75
N VAL A 196 3.05 -11.10 1.36
CA VAL A 196 3.87 -10.76 2.51
C VAL A 196 3.07 -11.08 3.77
N ASP A 197 3.51 -12.09 4.51
CA ASP A 197 2.88 -12.57 5.74
C ASP A 197 3.60 -11.98 6.96
N ARG A 198 2.93 -11.06 7.67
CA ARG A 198 3.48 -10.34 8.82
C ARG A 198 3.04 -10.99 10.13
N PHE A 199 4.00 -11.32 10.98
CA PHE A 199 3.78 -11.87 12.31
C PHE A 199 3.86 -10.74 13.33
N PHE A 200 2.84 -10.60 14.18
CA PHE A 200 2.83 -9.62 15.27
C PHE A 200 3.11 -10.26 16.63
N HIS A 201 3.57 -9.47 17.59
CA HIS A 201 3.80 -9.93 18.97
C HIS A 201 2.48 -10.12 19.73
N GLY A 202 1.83 -11.27 19.54
CA GLY A 202 0.57 -11.64 20.21
C GLY A 202 -0.51 -12.12 19.24
N GLU A 203 -1.56 -12.75 19.77
CA GLU A 203 -2.68 -13.25 18.97
C GLU A 203 -3.64 -12.11 18.57
N ARG A 204 -3.94 -11.99 17.28
CA ARG A 204 -5.01 -11.10 16.76
C ARG A 204 -6.35 -11.81 16.84
N ARG A 205 -7.04 -11.76 17.99
CA ARG A 205 -8.23 -12.58 18.27
C ARG A 205 -9.46 -12.15 17.48
N THR A 206 -9.56 -10.88 17.11
CA THR A 206 -10.62 -10.37 16.21
C THR A 206 -10.06 -9.35 15.20
N TRP A 207 -10.91 -8.80 14.32
CA TRP A 207 -10.53 -7.66 13.46
C TRP A 207 -10.53 -6.32 14.22
N ASN A 208 -11.37 -6.18 15.25
CA ASN A 208 -11.44 -5.02 16.15
C ASN A 208 -10.38 -5.06 17.27
N ASP A 209 -9.68 -6.19 17.44
CA ASP A 209 -8.65 -6.35 18.45
C ASP A 209 -7.54 -5.34 18.18
N GLU A 210 -7.44 -4.33 19.05
CA GLU A 210 -6.57 -3.20 18.79
C GLU A 210 -5.14 -3.68 18.69
N LEU A 211 -4.55 -3.58 17.50
CA LEU A 211 -3.16 -3.97 17.27
C LEU A 211 -2.26 -3.08 18.15
N HIS A 212 -1.89 -3.63 19.30
CA HIS A 212 -0.89 -3.14 20.26
C HIS A 212 0.46 -3.84 20.03
N THR A 213 0.64 -4.46 18.86
CA THR A 213 1.56 -5.57 18.67
C THR A 213 2.50 -5.26 17.51
N LYS A 214 3.80 -5.14 17.84
CA LYS A 214 4.86 -4.87 16.86
C LYS A 214 5.05 -6.06 15.92
N THR A 215 5.43 -5.79 14.69
CA THR A 215 5.92 -6.77 13.71
C THR A 215 7.20 -7.42 14.20
N VAL A 216 7.16 -8.73 14.46
CA VAL A 216 8.31 -9.52 14.97
C VAL A 216 9.05 -10.27 13.87
N SER A 217 8.35 -10.69 12.82
CA SER A 217 8.95 -11.32 11.66
C SER A 217 8.05 -11.16 10.43
N ILE A 218 8.65 -11.35 9.26
CA ILE A 218 7.97 -11.32 7.97
C ILE A 218 8.43 -12.54 7.17
N LYS A 219 7.49 -13.19 6.49
CA LYS A 219 7.76 -14.17 5.44
C LYS A 219 7.19 -13.66 4.13
N VAL A 220 7.87 -13.94 3.02
CA VAL A 220 7.35 -13.64 1.68
C VAL A 220 7.14 -14.96 0.94
N TYR A 221 6.01 -15.06 0.27
CA TYR A 221 5.63 -16.19 -0.54
C TYR A 221 5.32 -15.70 -1.95
N LYS A 222 5.95 -16.31 -2.95
CA LYS A 222 5.62 -16.12 -4.36
C LYS A 222 4.57 -17.15 -4.77
N LEU A 223 3.55 -16.74 -5.52
CA LEU A 223 2.65 -17.68 -6.19
C LEU A 223 3.37 -18.29 -7.39
N ASP A 224 3.45 -19.61 -7.42
CA ASP A 224 3.79 -20.36 -8.61
C ASP A 224 2.49 -20.69 -9.35
N GLU A 225 2.21 -19.95 -10.43
CA GLU A 225 0.98 -20.11 -11.23
C GLU A 225 1.01 -21.34 -12.13
N GLU A 226 2.19 -21.84 -12.50
CA GLU A 226 2.32 -23.06 -13.33
C GLU A 226 1.94 -24.30 -12.54
N TRP A 227 2.44 -24.40 -11.30
CA TRP A 227 2.22 -25.55 -10.43
C TRP A 227 1.03 -25.35 -9.47
N GLY A 228 0.49 -24.14 -9.37
CA GLY A 228 -0.58 -23.80 -8.44
C GLY A 228 -0.14 -23.99 -6.99
N THR A 229 1.06 -23.50 -6.63
CA THR A 229 1.62 -23.65 -5.28
C THR A 229 2.24 -22.35 -4.74
N TRP A 230 2.55 -22.32 -3.45
CA TRP A 230 3.21 -21.19 -2.79
C TRP A 230 4.65 -21.50 -2.45
N VAL A 231 5.59 -20.73 -3.01
CA VAL A 231 7.02 -20.87 -2.74
C VAL A 231 7.44 -19.82 -1.71
N ASN A 232 7.92 -20.25 -0.55
CA ASN A 232 8.57 -19.32 0.40
C ASN A 232 9.92 -18.88 -0.18
N ILE A 233 10.07 -17.59 -0.45
CA ILE A 233 11.29 -17.07 -1.08
C ILE A 233 12.25 -16.51 -0.03
N SER A 234 13.54 -16.81 -0.21
CA SER A 234 14.62 -16.39 0.68
C SER A 234 15.25 -15.03 0.30
N SER A 235 14.80 -14.41 -0.79
CA SER A 235 15.31 -13.12 -1.29
C SER A 235 14.36 -12.50 -2.33
N LEU A 236 14.24 -11.16 -2.34
CA LEU A 236 13.60 -10.38 -3.41
C LEU A 236 14.59 -9.94 -4.51
N GLY A 237 15.86 -10.35 -4.43
CA GLY A 237 16.89 -9.97 -5.40
C GLY A 237 17.16 -8.46 -5.40
N ASP A 238 16.97 -7.81 -6.55
CA ASP A 238 17.09 -6.35 -6.66
C ASP A 238 15.82 -5.60 -6.26
N LYS A 239 14.71 -6.27 -5.96
CA LYS A 239 13.42 -5.63 -5.67
C LYS A 239 13.33 -5.10 -4.24
N VAL A 240 12.48 -4.10 -4.10
CA VAL A 240 12.09 -3.47 -2.84
C VAL A 240 10.56 -3.43 -2.79
N PHE A 241 9.98 -4.03 -1.77
CA PHE A 241 8.53 -3.95 -1.54
C PHE A 241 8.21 -2.82 -0.57
N VAL A 242 7.21 -2.00 -0.91
CA VAL A 242 6.72 -0.91 -0.08
C VAL A 242 5.27 -1.20 0.28
N LEU A 243 5.00 -1.42 1.57
CA LEU A 243 3.68 -1.74 2.10
C LEU A 243 3.07 -0.45 2.68
N GLY A 244 2.37 0.31 1.83
CA GLY A 244 1.66 1.54 2.21
C GLY A 244 0.21 1.29 2.59
N ASN A 245 -0.41 2.28 3.23
CA ASN A 245 -1.82 2.20 3.65
C ASN A 245 -2.79 2.14 2.45
N GLU A 246 -2.57 2.96 1.41
CA GLU A 246 -3.47 3.04 0.25
C GLU A 246 -3.14 1.97 -0.80
N CYS A 247 -1.87 1.60 -0.94
CA CYS A 247 -1.40 0.59 -1.88
C CYS A 247 -0.07 -0.02 -1.42
N SER A 248 0.17 -1.24 -1.87
CA SER A 248 1.45 -1.95 -1.72
C SER A 248 2.00 -2.18 -3.12
N PHE A 249 3.31 -1.96 -3.30
CA PHE A 249 3.93 -2.00 -4.64
C PHE A 249 5.40 -2.42 -4.57
N SER A 250 5.93 -2.86 -5.70
CA SER A 250 7.33 -3.23 -5.91
C SER A 250 8.06 -2.20 -6.76
N VAL A 251 9.36 -2.02 -6.52
CA VAL A 251 10.29 -1.23 -7.37
C VAL A 251 11.65 -1.92 -7.44
N SER A 252 12.47 -1.65 -8.47
CA SER A 252 13.87 -2.08 -8.43
C SER A 252 14.67 -1.12 -7.54
N ALA A 253 15.60 -1.65 -6.74
CA ALA A 253 16.58 -0.84 -6.03
C ALA A 253 17.54 -0.11 -6.99
N LYS A 254 17.76 -0.65 -8.19
CA LYS A 254 18.64 -0.05 -9.21
C LYS A 254 18.11 1.29 -9.73
N ASP A 255 16.80 1.50 -9.64
CA ASP A 255 16.14 2.77 -9.94
C ASP A 255 16.50 3.90 -8.95
N PHE A 256 17.22 3.59 -7.86
CA PHE A 256 17.54 4.53 -6.80
C PHE A 256 19.02 4.45 -6.40
N SER A 257 19.74 5.55 -6.62
CA SER A 257 21.15 5.71 -6.25
C SER A 257 21.46 5.22 -4.82
N GLY A 258 22.39 4.28 -4.69
CA GLY A 258 22.91 3.80 -3.40
C GLY A 258 21.98 2.87 -2.60
N ARG A 259 20.85 2.41 -3.14
CA ARG A 259 19.91 1.53 -2.42
C ARG A 259 20.21 0.05 -2.61
N LYS A 260 20.04 -0.71 -1.53
CA LYS A 260 20.11 -2.17 -1.55
C LYS A 260 18.73 -2.76 -1.90
N GLY A 261 18.71 -3.74 -2.79
CA GLY A 261 17.54 -4.62 -2.97
C GLY A 261 17.35 -5.57 -1.80
N ASN A 262 16.35 -6.45 -1.88
CA ASN A 262 16.01 -7.42 -0.84
C ASN A 262 15.54 -6.76 0.48
N CYS A 263 14.72 -5.70 0.35
CA CYS A 263 14.19 -4.92 1.46
C CYS A 263 12.65 -4.81 1.39
N ILE A 264 12.03 -4.79 2.56
CA ILE A 264 10.59 -4.52 2.72
C ILE A 264 10.44 -3.31 3.65
N TYR A 265 9.81 -2.26 3.15
CA TYR A 265 9.48 -1.05 3.91
C TYR A 265 8.01 -1.06 4.30
N PHE A 266 7.73 -0.84 5.58
CA PHE A 266 6.37 -0.78 6.11
C PHE A 266 6.31 0.14 7.32
N ILE A 267 5.09 0.56 7.66
CA ILE A 267 4.81 1.20 8.95
C ILE A 267 4.24 0.15 9.88
N ASP A 268 4.73 0.14 11.12
CA ASP A 268 4.19 -0.71 12.17
C ASP A 268 2.85 -0.13 12.68
N PRO A 269 1.82 -0.96 12.92
CA PRO A 269 0.54 -0.49 13.48
C PRO A 269 0.67 0.35 14.76
N LEU A 270 1.70 0.11 15.58
CA LEU A 270 1.98 0.92 16.78
C LEU A 270 2.44 2.34 16.46
N ASP A 271 3.32 2.50 15.46
CA ASP A 271 3.93 3.79 15.14
C ASP A 271 2.96 4.69 14.36
N ALA A 272 2.05 4.09 13.57
CA ALA A 272 0.93 4.80 12.96
C ALA A 272 0.01 5.50 14.00
N LYS A 273 -0.10 4.95 15.23
CA LYS A 273 -0.92 5.50 16.32
C LYS A 273 -0.25 6.67 17.07
N LYS A 274 1.09 6.76 17.09
CA LYS A 274 1.82 7.86 17.76
C LYS A 274 1.67 9.18 16.99
N LYS A 275 0.60 9.93 17.28
CA LYS A 275 0.23 11.17 16.58
C LYS A 275 0.86 12.47 17.12
N LYS A 276 1.79 12.43 18.09
CA LYS A 276 2.25 13.65 18.79
C LYS A 276 3.74 13.83 19.10
N GLU A 277 4.62 12.85 18.88
CA GLU A 277 6.06 13.02 19.20
C GLU A 277 6.99 12.66 18.04
N VAL A 278 8.23 13.12 18.17
CA VAL A 278 9.25 13.36 17.14
C VAL A 278 9.71 12.09 16.40
N GLU A 279 10.10 12.27 15.13
CA GLU A 279 10.82 11.38 14.20
C GLU A 279 11.25 9.97 14.68
N LYS A 280 10.90 8.94 13.87
CA LYS A 280 11.79 7.85 13.34
C LYS A 280 11.07 6.66 12.67
N ASP A 281 9.83 6.83 12.21
CA ASP A 281 8.92 5.71 11.91
C ASP A 281 8.96 5.21 10.43
N LEU A 282 10.12 4.76 9.98
CA LEU A 282 10.24 3.80 8.87
C LEU A 282 10.98 2.57 9.40
N THR A 283 10.30 1.43 9.46
CA THR A 283 10.93 0.16 9.81
C THR A 283 11.25 -0.60 8.53
N SER A 284 12.54 -0.80 8.26
CA SER A 284 13.04 -1.70 7.22
C SER A 284 13.49 -3.01 7.85
N LEU A 285 13.03 -4.14 7.31
CA LEU A 285 13.66 -5.44 7.58
C LEU A 285 14.42 -5.88 6.33
N SER A 286 15.74 -6.01 6.46
CA SER A 286 16.57 -6.66 5.44
C SER A 286 16.33 -8.16 5.49
N PHE A 287 16.01 -8.78 4.36
CA PHE A 287 15.52 -10.16 4.31
C PHE A 287 16.66 -11.22 4.42
N SER A 288 17.71 -10.94 5.17
CA SER A 288 18.78 -11.90 5.47
C SER A 288 19.32 -11.68 6.88
N ALA A 289 19.27 -12.73 7.70
CA ALA A 289 19.60 -12.79 9.12
C ALA A 289 18.65 -12.06 10.09
N SER A 290 18.25 -12.81 11.12
CA SER A 290 17.58 -12.33 12.32
C SER A 290 18.53 -11.50 13.19
N THR A 291 18.73 -10.24 12.84
CA THR A 291 19.37 -9.24 13.70
C THR A 291 18.57 -7.95 13.70
N ALA A 292 17.90 -7.69 14.82
CA ALA A 292 17.15 -6.47 15.03
C ALA A 292 18.10 -5.29 15.30
N THR A 293 18.59 -4.65 14.25
CA THR A 293 18.96 -3.22 14.20
C THR A 293 19.32 -2.84 12.77
N ASN A 294 18.50 -2.02 12.13
CA ASN A 294 19.01 -0.83 11.45
C ASN A 294 17.96 0.28 11.56
N ARG A 295 18.40 1.46 12.02
CA ARG A 295 17.62 2.71 11.98
C ARG A 295 18.04 3.50 10.74
N ASP A 296 17.78 2.93 9.57
CA ASP A 296 17.94 3.66 8.31
C ASP A 296 16.65 4.44 8.04
N ILE A 297 16.64 5.66 8.55
CA ILE A 297 15.56 6.62 8.34
C ILE A 297 15.66 7.09 6.89
N PHE A 298 14.67 6.75 6.07
CA PHE A 298 14.52 7.32 4.73
C PHE A 298 13.63 8.57 4.77
N MET A 299 14.24 9.73 4.95
CA MET A 299 13.76 11.07 4.55
C MET A 299 14.95 11.89 4.10
#